data_AF-A0A928LUX5-F1
#
_entry.id   AF-A0A928LUX5-F1
#
_cell.length_a   1.000
_cell.length_b   1.000
_cell.length_c   1.000
_cell.angle_alpha   90.00
_cell.angle_beta   90.00
_cell.angle_gamma   90.00
#
_symmetry.space_group_name_H-M   'P 1'
#
loop_
_entity.id
_entity.type
_entity.pdbx_description
1 polymer ?
#
loop_
_entity_poly.entity_id
_entity_poly.type
_entity_poly.pdbx_seq_one_letter_code
_entity_poly.pdbx_strand_id
1 'polypeptide(L)'
;MTMDLQEIRDDLTERFPQWAERIRMLRFEPSASVTTADNDGVAVYYNEEFMRRRKREDRTFFMARQLLHIQLAHAHRRGERTRKTWNGACDAVVDAMLREEGFQIPEGVFLRKGADRLSAEKMYEVLLGQDEDEDDAAEVETVEVDAVERGQTGGEETDAKEISLDDPGLAAAVAGLAEMLEPSMQVDFDWFPGGTIRDGLLRYDFRPYPVARAEILLDTSASVDAELLRWFVRAVKGLLQQDAVVRVGCFDTRFYGFQDVTNEEDIEKLALQGSGGTDFNAAVAAFTGDAENQIIFTDGYAEMPEQNCDAVWVVYGNMTIHPKGGRVIYVKASEEKGKYEVDFLIT
;
A
#
# COMPACT_ATOMS: atom_id res chain seq x y z
N MET A 1 -19.70 8.88 -40.70
CA MET A 1 -19.76 9.89 -39.62
C MET A 1 -18.56 9.61 -38.74
N THR A 2 -17.57 10.47 -38.82
CA THR A 2 -16.31 10.38 -38.06
C THR A 2 -16.63 10.61 -36.59
N MET A 3 -15.93 9.93 -35.68
CA MET A 3 -16.15 10.10 -34.25
C MET A 3 -15.80 11.54 -33.83
N ASP A 4 -16.69 12.20 -33.09
CA ASP A 4 -16.41 13.53 -32.55
C ASP A 4 -15.53 13.39 -31.29
N LEU A 5 -14.23 13.66 -31.48
CA LEU A 5 -13.25 13.59 -30.40
C LEU A 5 -13.40 14.73 -29.39
N GLN A 6 -13.98 15.86 -29.79
CA GLN A 6 -14.21 16.96 -28.86
C GLN A 6 -15.36 16.59 -27.92
N GLU A 7 -16.43 16.00 -28.46
CA GLU A 7 -17.56 15.45 -27.67
C GLU A 7 -17.06 14.50 -26.57
N ILE A 8 -16.17 13.57 -26.91
CA ILE A 8 -15.61 12.62 -25.93
C ILE A 8 -14.77 13.33 -24.88
N ARG A 9 -13.96 14.32 -25.28
CA ARG A 9 -13.15 15.09 -24.32
C ARG A 9 -14.02 15.86 -23.35
N ASP A 10 -15.09 16.47 -23.85
CA ASP A 10 -16.04 17.22 -23.04
C ASP A 10 -16.75 16.29 -22.06
N ASP A 11 -17.24 15.14 -22.52
CA ASP A 11 -17.86 14.11 -21.66
C ASP A 11 -16.89 13.62 -20.57
N LEU A 12 -15.65 13.30 -20.93
CA LEU A 12 -14.65 12.86 -19.96
C LEU A 12 -14.30 13.97 -18.96
N THR A 13 -14.22 15.22 -19.40
CA THR A 13 -13.90 16.35 -18.53
C THR A 13 -15.06 16.69 -17.60
N GLU A 14 -16.30 16.54 -18.05
CA GLU A 14 -17.49 16.71 -17.20
C GLU A 14 -17.55 15.63 -16.12
N ARG A 15 -17.22 14.37 -16.48
CA ARG A 15 -17.22 13.24 -15.53
C ARG A 15 -16.01 13.24 -14.60
N PHE A 16 -14.86 13.69 -15.08
CA PHE A 16 -13.60 13.70 -14.34
C PHE A 16 -12.94 15.09 -14.40
N PRO A 17 -13.56 16.14 -13.81
CA PRO A 17 -13.06 17.51 -13.89
C PRO A 17 -11.66 17.65 -13.30
N GLN A 18 -11.32 16.85 -12.29
CA GLN A 18 -9.98 16.78 -11.69
C GLN A 18 -8.88 16.34 -12.68
N TRP A 19 -9.25 15.69 -13.79
CA TRP A 19 -8.31 15.20 -14.81
C TRP A 19 -8.34 16.01 -16.10
N ALA A 20 -9.00 17.18 -16.12
CA ALA A 20 -9.16 18.01 -17.31
C ALA A 20 -7.85 18.27 -18.07
N GLU A 21 -6.77 18.65 -17.37
CA GLU A 21 -5.47 18.89 -18.01
C GLU A 21 -4.85 17.61 -18.58
N ARG A 22 -5.00 16.48 -17.89
CA ARG A 22 -4.51 15.19 -18.41
C ARG A 22 -5.29 14.75 -19.64
N ILE A 23 -6.63 14.84 -19.59
CA ILE A 23 -7.50 14.57 -20.73
C ILE A 23 -7.09 15.44 -21.91
N ARG A 24 -6.87 16.74 -21.69
CA ARG A 24 -6.43 17.70 -22.71
C ARG A 24 -5.11 17.29 -23.38
N MET A 25 -4.14 16.80 -22.61
CA MET A 25 -2.83 16.39 -23.12
C MET A 25 -2.82 15.03 -23.84
N LEU A 26 -3.75 14.13 -23.47
CA LEU A 26 -3.85 12.82 -24.13
C LEU A 26 -4.16 12.98 -25.61
N ARG A 27 -3.48 12.20 -26.45
CA ARG A 27 -3.81 12.07 -27.87
C ARG A 27 -4.84 10.96 -28.05
N PHE A 28 -5.84 11.17 -28.90
CA PHE A 28 -6.81 10.12 -29.28
C PHE A 28 -6.60 9.82 -30.77
N GLU A 29 -6.14 8.62 -31.06
CA GLU A 29 -5.68 8.23 -32.40
C GLU A 29 -6.43 6.99 -32.89
N PRO A 30 -7.06 7.01 -34.08
CA PRO A 30 -7.69 5.83 -34.62
C PRO A 30 -6.62 4.79 -35.00
N SER A 31 -6.84 3.53 -34.62
CA SER A 31 -5.98 2.42 -34.99
C SER A 31 -6.79 1.17 -35.30
N ALA A 32 -6.55 0.57 -36.47
CA ALA A 32 -7.15 -0.70 -36.86
C ALA A 32 -6.46 -1.92 -36.21
N SER A 33 -5.30 -1.73 -35.56
CA SER A 33 -4.57 -2.83 -34.90
C SER A 33 -5.15 -3.23 -33.54
N VAL A 34 -5.98 -2.38 -32.94
CA VAL A 34 -6.66 -2.66 -31.68
C VAL A 34 -8.08 -3.15 -31.94
N THR A 35 -8.58 -4.05 -31.09
CA THR A 35 -9.94 -4.58 -31.23
C THR A 35 -11.00 -3.59 -30.76
N THR A 36 -10.75 -2.91 -29.64
CA THR A 36 -11.65 -1.92 -29.04
C THR A 36 -10.93 -0.60 -28.81
N ALA A 37 -10.07 -0.55 -27.80
CA ALA A 37 -9.13 0.52 -27.52
C ALA A 37 -7.93 -0.02 -26.71
N ASP A 38 -6.79 0.66 -26.81
CA ASP A 38 -5.57 0.41 -26.04
C ASP A 38 -4.87 1.75 -25.77
N ASN A 39 -3.81 1.76 -24.97
CA ASN A 39 -3.06 2.97 -24.66
C ASN A 39 -1.58 2.71 -24.40
N ASP A 40 -0.76 3.75 -24.54
CA ASP A 40 0.67 3.74 -24.20
C ASP A 40 1.02 4.73 -23.05
N GLY A 41 0.00 5.27 -22.37
CA GLY A 41 0.15 6.29 -21.34
C GLY A 41 0.15 7.74 -21.84
N VAL A 42 0.36 7.97 -23.14
CA VAL A 42 0.39 9.30 -23.78
C VAL A 42 -0.69 9.45 -24.86
N ALA A 43 -1.01 8.37 -25.53
CA ALA A 43 -2.05 8.25 -26.52
C ALA A 43 -3.02 7.11 -26.18
N VAL A 44 -4.30 7.33 -26.49
CA VAL A 44 -5.35 6.33 -26.52
C VAL A 44 -5.61 5.97 -27.98
N TYR A 45 -5.33 4.71 -28.31
CA TYR A 45 -5.58 4.13 -29.63
C TYR A 45 -6.96 3.49 -29.62
N TYR A 46 -7.81 3.81 -30.59
CA TYR A 46 -9.16 3.24 -30.63
C TYR A 46 -9.53 2.71 -32.02
N ASN A 47 -10.32 1.64 -32.06
CA ASN A 47 -10.83 1.11 -33.30
C ASN A 47 -12.02 1.94 -33.78
N GLU A 48 -11.84 2.71 -34.86
CA GLU A 48 -12.86 3.61 -35.37
C GLU A 48 -14.13 2.88 -35.84
N GLU A 49 -13.99 1.70 -36.46
CA GLU A 49 -15.14 0.91 -36.92
C GLU A 49 -15.98 0.40 -35.74
N PHE A 50 -15.31 -0.05 -34.68
CA PHE A 50 -15.95 -0.45 -33.43
C PHE A 50 -16.66 0.73 -32.78
N MET A 51 -15.97 1.85 -32.57
CA MET A 51 -16.53 3.02 -31.89
C MET A 51 -17.71 3.63 -32.66
N ARG A 52 -17.66 3.68 -34.00
CA ARG A 52 -18.73 4.24 -34.83
C ARG A 52 -20.05 3.48 -34.70
N ARG A 53 -20.02 2.20 -34.33
CA ARG A 53 -21.23 1.37 -34.16
C ARG A 53 -21.86 1.52 -32.77
N ARG A 54 -21.20 2.23 -31.85
CA ARG A 54 -21.63 2.40 -30.46
C ARG A 54 -22.31 3.76 -30.27
N LYS A 55 -23.25 3.81 -29.31
CA LYS A 55 -23.86 5.07 -28.86
C LYS A 55 -22.85 5.94 -28.12
N ARG A 56 -23.16 7.22 -27.92
CA ARG A 56 -22.25 8.19 -27.27
C ARG A 56 -21.76 7.70 -25.91
N GLU A 57 -22.67 7.24 -25.07
CA GLU A 57 -22.37 6.81 -23.71
C GLU A 57 -21.39 5.63 -23.69
N ASP A 58 -21.55 4.68 -24.61
CA ASP A 58 -20.66 3.52 -24.75
C ASP A 58 -19.27 3.95 -25.23
N ARG A 59 -19.20 4.89 -26.19
CA ARG A 59 -17.92 5.46 -26.66
C ARG A 59 -17.18 6.12 -25.50
N THR A 60 -17.87 6.95 -24.73
CA THR A 60 -17.32 7.63 -23.55
C THR A 60 -16.86 6.61 -22.50
N PHE A 61 -17.62 5.53 -22.27
CA PHE A 61 -17.22 4.45 -21.36
C PHE A 61 -15.88 3.82 -21.77
N PHE A 62 -15.70 3.43 -23.04
CA PHE A 62 -14.44 2.81 -23.47
C PHE A 62 -13.25 3.76 -23.35
N MET A 63 -13.47 5.05 -23.58
CA MET A 63 -12.42 6.06 -23.42
C MET A 63 -12.09 6.32 -21.95
N ALA A 64 -13.11 6.35 -21.08
CA ALA A 64 -12.95 6.45 -19.64
C ALA A 64 -12.19 5.25 -19.07
N ARG A 65 -12.46 4.04 -19.59
CA ARG A 65 -11.70 2.83 -19.24
C ARG A 65 -10.22 3.01 -19.52
N GLN A 66 -9.86 3.49 -20.72
CA GLN A 66 -8.45 3.73 -21.05
C GLN A 66 -7.83 4.83 -20.19
N LEU A 67 -8.58 5.91 -19.91
CA LEU A 67 -8.13 6.96 -18.99
C LEU A 67 -7.82 6.40 -17.60
N LEU A 68 -8.66 5.50 -17.07
CA LEU A 68 -8.42 4.84 -15.79
C LEU A 68 -7.24 3.88 -15.82
N HIS A 69 -7.02 3.11 -16.90
CA HIS A 69 -5.81 2.29 -17.05
C HIS A 69 -4.52 3.14 -16.99
N ILE A 70 -4.54 4.30 -17.62
CA ILE A 70 -3.44 5.27 -17.61
C ILE A 70 -3.31 5.92 -16.22
N GLN A 71 -4.43 6.23 -15.57
CA GLN A 71 -4.48 6.88 -14.27
C GLN A 71 -4.15 5.95 -13.11
N LEU A 72 -4.29 4.64 -13.26
CA LEU A 72 -3.92 3.63 -12.27
C LEU A 72 -2.58 2.95 -12.60
N ALA A 73 -1.90 3.43 -13.65
CA ALA A 73 -0.61 2.95 -14.14
C ALA A 73 -0.52 1.42 -14.30
N HIS A 74 -1.59 0.79 -14.76
CA HIS A 74 -1.65 -0.67 -14.92
C HIS A 74 -0.55 -1.23 -15.82
N ALA A 75 -0.08 -0.47 -16.82
CA ALA A 75 1.04 -0.88 -17.66
C ALA A 75 2.35 -1.08 -16.89
N HIS A 76 2.62 -0.22 -15.90
CA HIS A 76 3.85 -0.24 -15.10
C HIS A 76 3.76 -1.28 -13.96
N ARG A 77 2.56 -1.50 -13.42
CA ARG A 77 2.30 -2.42 -12.29
C ARG A 77 2.28 -3.90 -12.67
N ARG A 78 2.34 -4.23 -13.96
CA ARG A 78 2.27 -5.62 -14.43
C ARG A 78 3.38 -6.51 -13.85
N GLY A 79 4.61 -6.02 -13.81
CA GLY A 79 5.78 -6.83 -13.46
C GLY A 79 5.91 -8.06 -14.37
N GLU A 80 6.19 -9.21 -13.79
CA GLU A 80 6.36 -10.49 -14.50
C GLU A 80 5.03 -11.21 -14.83
N ARG A 81 3.88 -10.63 -14.45
CA ARG A 81 2.57 -11.25 -14.63
C ARG A 81 2.20 -11.43 -16.11
N THR A 82 1.43 -12.49 -16.38
CA THR A 82 0.93 -12.81 -17.72
C THR A 82 0.03 -11.68 -18.22
N ARG A 83 0.38 -11.08 -19.37
CA ARG A 83 -0.33 -9.91 -19.93
C ARG A 83 -1.83 -10.14 -20.10
N LYS A 84 -2.25 -11.34 -20.51
CA LYS A 84 -3.67 -11.68 -20.69
C LYS A 84 -4.45 -11.59 -19.37
N THR A 85 -3.99 -12.31 -18.34
CA THR A 85 -4.65 -12.38 -17.03
C THR A 85 -4.55 -11.04 -16.30
N TRP A 86 -3.42 -10.33 -16.43
CA TRP A 86 -3.24 -8.98 -15.88
C TRP A 86 -4.24 -7.99 -16.46
N ASN A 87 -4.36 -7.94 -17.79
CA ASN A 87 -5.31 -7.04 -18.43
C ASN A 87 -6.76 -7.37 -18.02
N GLY A 88 -7.09 -8.66 -17.88
CA GLY A 88 -8.40 -9.09 -17.39
C GLY A 88 -8.68 -8.63 -15.94
N ALA A 89 -7.68 -8.67 -15.07
CA ALA A 89 -7.78 -8.19 -13.69
C ALA A 89 -8.02 -6.68 -13.65
N CYS A 90 -7.21 -5.93 -14.39
CA CYS A 90 -7.32 -4.48 -14.51
C CYS A 90 -8.68 -4.05 -15.09
N ASP A 91 -9.14 -4.69 -16.16
CA ASP A 91 -10.46 -4.40 -16.75
C ASP A 91 -11.59 -4.67 -15.76
N ALA A 92 -11.52 -5.77 -15.00
CA ALA A 92 -12.56 -6.09 -14.01
C ALA A 92 -12.69 -5.01 -12.92
N VAL A 93 -11.56 -4.50 -12.42
CA VAL A 93 -11.53 -3.43 -11.41
C VAL A 93 -12.01 -2.11 -12.02
N VAL A 94 -11.52 -1.74 -13.20
CA VAL A 94 -11.91 -0.49 -13.88
C VAL A 94 -13.40 -0.48 -14.24
N ASP A 95 -13.95 -1.61 -14.68
CA ASP A 95 -15.37 -1.69 -15.01
C ASP A 95 -16.26 -1.55 -13.78
N ALA A 96 -15.81 -2.08 -12.63
CA ALA A 96 -16.50 -1.89 -11.37
C ALA A 96 -16.47 -0.41 -10.93
N MET A 97 -15.32 0.26 -11.07
CA MET A 97 -15.18 1.71 -10.79
C MET A 97 -16.09 2.53 -11.70
N LEU A 98 -16.09 2.27 -13.01
CA LEU A 98 -16.94 3.00 -13.94
C LEU A 98 -18.42 2.81 -13.64
N ARG A 99 -18.85 1.60 -13.23
CA ARG A 99 -20.22 1.39 -12.76
C ARG A 99 -20.53 2.27 -11.54
N GLU A 100 -19.63 2.31 -10.56
CA GLU A 100 -19.81 3.09 -9.32
C GLU A 100 -19.88 4.59 -9.60
N GLU A 101 -19.07 5.09 -10.53
CA GLU A 101 -19.12 6.45 -11.06
C GLU A 101 -20.38 6.74 -11.90
N GLY A 102 -21.31 5.78 -12.00
CA GLY A 102 -22.61 5.94 -12.65
C GLY A 102 -22.58 5.75 -14.17
N PHE A 103 -21.52 5.17 -14.74
CA PHE A 103 -21.55 4.79 -16.16
C PHE A 103 -22.52 3.62 -16.40
N GLN A 104 -23.23 3.69 -17.52
CA GLN A 104 -23.93 2.53 -18.04
C GLN A 104 -22.92 1.56 -18.64
N ILE A 105 -23.03 0.28 -18.26
CA ILE A 105 -22.14 -0.76 -18.77
C ILE A 105 -22.56 -1.13 -20.21
N PRO A 106 -21.66 -1.01 -21.21
CA PRO A 106 -21.98 -1.35 -22.58
C PRO A 106 -22.25 -2.84 -22.77
N GLU A 107 -23.03 -3.16 -23.80
CA GLU A 107 -23.28 -4.55 -24.20
C GLU A 107 -21.98 -5.27 -24.58
N GLY A 108 -21.73 -6.41 -23.93
CA GLY A 108 -20.54 -7.23 -24.10
C GLY A 108 -19.45 -7.00 -23.03
N VAL A 109 -19.64 -6.04 -22.12
CA VAL A 109 -18.77 -5.85 -20.96
C VAL A 109 -19.31 -6.65 -19.78
N PHE A 110 -18.49 -7.53 -19.22
CA PHE A 110 -18.87 -8.39 -18.09
C PHE A 110 -18.29 -7.85 -16.78
N LEU A 111 -19.17 -7.47 -15.85
CA LEU A 111 -18.77 -7.07 -14.49
C LEU A 111 -18.45 -8.29 -13.65
N ARG A 112 -17.19 -8.39 -13.22
CA ARG A 112 -16.79 -9.49 -12.35
C ARG A 112 -17.23 -9.22 -10.91
N LYS A 113 -17.82 -10.23 -10.27
CA LYS A 113 -18.33 -10.11 -8.90
C LYS A 113 -17.18 -9.88 -7.92
N GLY A 114 -17.32 -8.90 -7.03
CA GLY A 114 -16.33 -8.58 -5.99
C GLY A 114 -15.17 -7.71 -6.46
N ALA A 115 -15.09 -7.37 -7.76
CA ALA A 115 -14.03 -6.51 -8.29
C ALA A 115 -14.04 -5.10 -7.68
N ASP A 116 -15.18 -4.65 -7.18
CA ASP A 116 -15.38 -3.37 -6.49
C ASP A 116 -14.60 -3.25 -5.17
N ARG A 117 -14.09 -4.36 -4.63
CA ARG A 117 -13.42 -4.41 -3.32
C ARG A 117 -11.96 -4.82 -3.41
N LEU A 118 -11.44 -5.00 -4.62
CA LEU A 118 -10.14 -5.59 -4.85
C LEU A 118 -9.26 -4.65 -5.69
N SER A 119 -7.96 -4.70 -5.42
CA SER A 119 -6.96 -4.15 -6.33
C SER A 119 -6.81 -5.03 -7.58
N ALA A 120 -6.16 -4.49 -8.63
CA ALA A 120 -5.85 -5.27 -9.82
C ALA A 120 -4.93 -6.47 -9.51
N GLU A 121 -4.02 -6.34 -8.53
CA GLU A 121 -3.15 -7.41 -8.07
C GLU A 121 -3.92 -8.52 -7.36
N LYS A 122 -4.81 -8.18 -6.43
CA LYS A 122 -5.67 -9.18 -5.79
C LYS A 122 -6.63 -9.81 -6.77
N MET A 123 -7.14 -9.04 -7.72
CA MET A 123 -8.01 -9.57 -8.75
C MET A 123 -7.28 -10.51 -9.72
N TYR A 124 -5.99 -10.28 -9.95
CA TYR A 124 -5.12 -11.17 -10.71
C TYR A 124 -4.91 -12.50 -9.98
N GLU A 125 -4.64 -12.47 -8.67
CA GLU A 125 -4.56 -13.69 -7.84
C GLU A 125 -5.87 -14.51 -7.91
N VAL A 126 -7.02 -13.83 -7.86
CA VAL A 126 -8.35 -14.48 -8.01
C VAL A 126 -8.57 -15.05 -9.40
N LEU A 127 -8.02 -14.44 -10.46
CA LEU A 127 -8.09 -15.01 -11.81
C LEU A 127 -7.23 -16.28 -11.93
N LEU A 128 -6.03 -16.28 -11.34
CA LEU A 128 -5.16 -17.45 -11.37
C LEU A 128 -5.79 -18.66 -10.67
N GLY A 129 -6.39 -18.47 -9.50
CA GLY A 129 -7.05 -19.56 -8.78
C GLY A 129 -8.26 -20.15 -9.51
N GLN A 130 -8.91 -19.40 -10.42
CA GLN A 130 -10.01 -19.92 -11.24
C GLN A 130 -9.53 -20.67 -12.49
N ASP A 131 -8.34 -20.35 -13.00
CA ASP A 131 -7.72 -21.11 -14.10
C ASP A 131 -7.23 -22.49 -13.59
N GLU A 132 -6.88 -22.62 -12.30
CA GLU A 132 -6.52 -23.91 -11.66
C GLU A 132 -7.74 -24.83 -11.45
N ASP A 133 -8.90 -24.27 -11.06
CA ASP A 133 -10.14 -25.01 -10.87
C ASP A 133 -10.78 -25.55 -12.18
N GLU A 134 -10.45 -24.97 -13.34
CA GLU A 134 -10.91 -25.47 -14.65
C GLU A 134 -10.10 -26.67 -15.16
N ASP A 135 -8.82 -26.80 -14.77
CA ASP A 135 -7.97 -27.96 -15.10
C ASP A 135 -8.21 -29.17 -14.16
N ASP A 136 -8.65 -28.94 -12.91
CA ASP A 136 -8.97 -29.98 -11.92
C ASP A 136 -10.43 -30.49 -11.97
N ALA A 137 -11.24 -30.04 -12.94
CA ALA A 137 -12.61 -30.52 -13.15
C ALA A 137 -12.72 -31.96 -13.70
N ALA A 138 -11.61 -32.71 -13.72
CA ALA A 138 -11.54 -34.11 -14.14
C ALA A 138 -10.98 -35.03 -13.03
N GLU A 139 -11.57 -35.03 -11.84
CA GLU A 139 -11.89 -36.23 -11.05
C GLU A 139 -12.53 -35.83 -9.72
N VAL A 140 -13.81 -36.20 -9.54
CA VAL A 140 -14.53 -36.05 -8.28
C VAL A 140 -14.25 -37.26 -7.41
N GLU A 141 -13.58 -37.08 -6.27
CA GLU A 141 -13.73 -37.96 -5.11
C GLU A 141 -14.09 -37.14 -3.86
N THR A 142 -15.29 -37.39 -3.35
CA THR A 142 -15.79 -36.85 -2.09
C THR A 142 -15.17 -37.59 -0.91
N VAL A 143 -14.55 -36.87 0.01
CA VAL A 143 -14.18 -37.40 1.34
C VAL A 143 -14.81 -36.53 2.42
N GLU A 144 -15.71 -37.13 3.18
CA GLU A 144 -16.22 -36.61 4.45
C GLU A 144 -15.12 -36.68 5.52
N VAL A 145 -14.99 -35.63 6.33
CA VAL A 145 -14.24 -35.73 7.60
C VAL A 145 -15.04 -35.12 8.75
N ASP A 146 -15.21 -35.97 9.76
CA ASP A 146 -15.97 -35.78 10.98
C ASP A 146 -15.43 -34.67 11.89
N ALA A 147 -16.35 -34.08 12.65
CA ALA A 147 -16.09 -33.18 13.76
C ALA A 147 -15.24 -33.86 14.85
N VAL A 148 -14.18 -33.19 15.31
CA VAL A 148 -13.49 -33.54 16.55
C VAL A 148 -13.56 -32.36 17.51
N GLU A 149 -13.99 -32.70 18.73
CA GLU A 149 -14.30 -31.80 19.83
C GLU A 149 -13.09 -31.06 20.42
N ARG A 150 -13.45 -29.96 21.07
CA ARG A 150 -12.64 -29.01 21.83
C ARG A 150 -11.70 -29.66 22.84
N GLY A 151 -10.41 -29.31 22.75
CA GLY A 151 -9.46 -29.34 23.85
C GLY A 151 -9.18 -27.92 24.33
N GLN A 152 -9.67 -27.57 25.51
CA GLN A 152 -9.27 -26.37 26.24
C GLN A 152 -7.90 -26.58 26.87
N THR A 153 -6.93 -25.72 26.55
CA THR A 153 -5.80 -25.41 27.43
C THR A 153 -5.50 -23.93 27.29
N GLY A 154 -5.65 -23.20 28.39
CA GLY A 154 -5.50 -21.76 28.47
C GLY A 154 -4.05 -21.30 28.31
N GLY A 155 -3.91 -20.17 27.62
CA GLY A 155 -2.79 -19.25 27.72
C GLY A 155 -3.38 -17.89 28.11
N GLU A 156 -2.81 -17.30 29.16
CA GLU A 156 -3.32 -16.13 29.88
C GLU A 156 -3.44 -14.90 28.98
N GLU A 157 -4.57 -14.21 29.10
CA GLU A 157 -4.77 -12.84 28.63
C GLU A 157 -3.72 -11.94 29.29
N THR A 158 -2.77 -11.43 28.51
CA THR A 158 -1.98 -10.30 28.96
C THR A 158 -2.83 -9.04 28.79
N ASP A 159 -3.35 -8.54 29.90
CA ASP A 159 -4.03 -7.25 30.06
C ASP A 159 -3.27 -6.12 29.35
N ALA A 160 -3.65 -5.83 28.11
CA ALA A 160 -3.28 -4.59 27.45
C ALA A 160 -4.11 -3.47 28.07
N LYS A 161 -3.57 -2.83 29.12
CA LYS A 161 -4.13 -1.57 29.63
C LYS A 161 -4.23 -0.58 28.48
N GLU A 162 -5.45 -0.12 28.21
CA GLU A 162 -5.75 1.00 27.34
C GLU A 162 -5.10 2.27 27.94
N ILE A 163 -3.94 2.67 27.43
CA ILE A 163 -3.22 3.88 27.85
C ILE A 163 -3.67 5.04 26.95
N SER A 164 -4.21 6.11 27.55
CA SER A 164 -4.72 7.28 26.82
C SER A 164 -3.63 7.97 25.99
N LEU A 165 -4.08 8.58 24.88
CA LEU A 165 -3.29 9.24 23.84
C LEU A 165 -2.63 10.58 24.25
N ASP A 166 -2.60 10.91 25.54
CA ASP A 166 -2.30 12.27 26.02
C ASP A 166 -0.88 12.46 26.58
N ASP A 167 0.11 11.68 26.12
CA ASP A 167 1.52 11.86 26.53
C ASP A 167 2.21 12.92 25.65
N PRO A 168 2.62 14.08 26.20
CA PRO A 168 3.19 15.17 25.41
C PRO A 168 4.58 14.89 24.82
N GLY A 169 5.41 14.08 25.49
CA GLY A 169 6.76 13.74 24.98
C GLY A 169 6.68 12.76 23.82
N LEU A 170 5.69 11.87 23.88
CA LEU A 170 5.32 10.94 22.83
C LEU A 170 4.82 11.62 21.56
N ALA A 171 3.89 12.57 21.71
CA ALA A 171 3.41 13.36 20.59
C ALA A 171 4.55 14.13 19.91
N ALA A 172 5.53 14.62 20.68
CA ALA A 172 6.69 15.33 20.15
C ALA A 172 7.66 14.43 19.37
N ALA A 173 7.93 13.20 19.83
CA ALA A 173 8.79 12.27 19.07
C ALA A 173 8.11 11.74 17.80
N VAL A 174 6.81 11.42 17.86
CA VAL A 174 6.06 11.01 16.66
C VAL A 174 5.95 12.17 15.67
N ALA A 175 5.69 13.39 16.15
CA ALA A 175 5.71 14.60 15.32
C ALA A 175 7.09 14.87 14.73
N GLY A 176 8.15 14.75 15.52
CA GLY A 176 9.53 14.91 15.06
C GLY A 176 9.93 13.86 14.02
N LEU A 177 9.54 12.60 14.22
CA LEU A 177 9.73 11.55 13.22
C LEU A 177 8.99 11.90 11.93
N ALA A 178 7.72 12.32 12.02
CA ALA A 178 6.90 12.71 10.88
C ALA A 178 7.46 13.94 10.13
N GLU A 179 7.98 14.94 10.84
CA GLU A 179 8.65 16.11 10.27
C GLU A 179 9.98 15.75 9.59
N MET A 180 10.62 14.66 10.02
CA MET A 180 11.91 14.19 9.49
C MET A 180 11.78 13.24 8.30
N LEU A 181 10.57 12.76 8.01
CA LEU A 181 10.33 11.91 6.85
C LEU A 181 10.54 12.70 5.58
N GLU A 182 11.26 12.09 4.66
CA GLU A 182 11.36 12.60 3.31
C GLU A 182 10.07 12.24 2.56
N PRO A 183 9.30 13.24 2.10
CA PRO A 183 8.13 13.00 1.28
C PRO A 183 8.61 12.42 -0.07
N SER A 184 8.17 11.21 -0.43
CA SER A 184 8.57 10.62 -1.70
C SER A 184 7.78 11.22 -2.85
N MET A 185 8.43 11.67 -3.92
CA MET A 185 7.73 12.09 -5.13
C MET A 185 7.38 10.88 -6.03
N GLN A 186 6.90 9.80 -5.43
CA GLN A 186 6.25 8.75 -6.22
C GLN A 186 4.80 9.14 -6.43
N VAL A 187 4.40 9.20 -7.71
CA VAL A 187 2.99 9.25 -8.07
C VAL A 187 2.45 7.88 -7.73
N ASP A 188 2.01 7.72 -6.50
CA ASP A 188 1.38 6.48 -6.08
C ASP A 188 0.07 6.35 -6.84
N PHE A 189 -0.04 5.28 -7.63
CA PHE A 189 -1.22 4.99 -8.44
C PHE A 189 -2.17 4.05 -7.69
N ASP A 190 -2.11 4.12 -6.36
CA ASP A 190 -2.87 3.29 -5.46
C ASP A 190 -4.26 3.89 -5.23
N TRP A 191 -5.20 3.28 -5.93
CA TRP A 191 -6.60 3.25 -5.55
C TRP A 191 -6.77 2.22 -4.43
N PHE A 192 -7.03 2.70 -3.21
CA PHE A 192 -7.60 1.88 -2.14
C PHE A 192 -9.14 1.97 -2.23
N PRO A 193 -9.86 0.88 -2.54
CA PRO A 193 -11.29 0.83 -2.26
C PRO A 193 -11.47 0.70 -0.74
N GLY A 194 -11.47 1.84 -0.05
CA GLY A 194 -11.46 1.87 1.40
C GLY A 194 -11.31 3.27 1.97
N GLY A 195 -12.15 4.21 1.51
CA GLY A 195 -12.27 5.49 2.21
C GLY A 195 -12.79 5.25 3.63
N THR A 196 -11.95 5.47 4.64
CA THR A 196 -12.35 5.54 6.03
C THR A 196 -13.37 6.67 6.19
N ILE A 197 -14.57 6.34 6.69
CA ILE A 197 -15.59 7.33 7.04
C ILE A 197 -15.07 8.14 8.24
N ARG A 198 -14.69 9.40 8.02
CA ARG A 198 -14.58 10.42 9.06
C ARG A 198 -15.67 11.47 8.85
N ASP A 199 -16.47 11.70 9.89
CA ASP A 199 -17.51 12.74 9.97
C ASP A 199 -18.58 12.76 8.87
N GLY A 200 -18.87 11.59 8.27
CA GLY A 200 -20.03 11.42 7.38
C GLY A 200 -19.94 12.17 6.04
N LEU A 201 -18.76 12.65 5.64
CA LEU A 201 -18.53 13.24 4.31
C LEU A 201 -17.53 12.38 3.53
N LEU A 202 -17.98 11.89 2.38
CA LEU A 202 -17.14 11.19 1.41
C LEU A 202 -16.23 12.22 0.72
N ARG A 203 -14.92 12.15 0.94
CA ARG A 203 -13.93 12.98 0.23
C ARG A 203 -13.10 12.10 -0.69
N TYR A 204 -13.27 12.29 -1.99
CA TYR A 204 -12.36 11.76 -3.00
C TYR A 204 -11.15 12.72 -3.09
N ASP A 205 -10.03 12.38 -2.47
CA ASP A 205 -8.77 13.12 -2.66
C ASP A 205 -7.85 12.30 -3.59
N PHE A 206 -8.03 12.46 -4.91
CA PHE A 206 -6.93 12.21 -5.84
C PHE A 206 -5.98 13.40 -5.75
N ARG A 207 -4.87 13.24 -5.03
CA ARG A 207 -3.76 14.18 -5.10
C ARG A 207 -2.50 13.44 -5.49
N PRO A 208 -1.71 13.93 -6.45
CA PRO A 208 -0.28 13.66 -6.48
C PRO A 208 0.32 14.41 -5.28
N TYR A 209 0.13 13.87 -4.08
CA TYR A 209 0.89 14.26 -2.91
C TYR A 209 2.10 13.33 -2.86
N PRO A 210 3.28 13.83 -2.51
CA PRO A 210 4.37 12.93 -2.22
C PRO A 210 3.99 12.07 -1.02
N VAL A 211 3.76 10.77 -1.23
CA VAL A 211 3.42 9.83 -0.17
C VAL A 211 4.71 9.30 0.42
N ALA A 212 4.95 9.50 1.72
CA ALA A 212 6.15 8.96 2.34
C ALA A 212 6.06 7.42 2.34
N ARG A 213 7.02 6.75 1.70
CA ARG A 213 7.19 5.30 1.83
C ARG A 213 8.18 5.02 2.95
N ALA A 214 7.79 4.17 3.89
CA ALA A 214 8.60 3.81 5.04
C ALA A 214 8.80 2.31 5.12
N GLU A 215 10.06 1.89 5.17
CA GLU A 215 10.46 0.56 5.63
C GLU A 215 10.92 0.67 7.07
N ILE A 216 10.25 -0.06 7.94
CA ILE A 216 10.48 -0.04 9.38
C ILE A 216 10.97 -1.40 9.82
N LEU A 217 12.13 -1.44 10.46
CA LEU A 217 12.68 -2.64 11.08
C LEU A 217 12.60 -2.53 12.59
N LEU A 218 11.92 -3.49 13.20
CA LEU A 218 11.80 -3.63 14.64
C LEU A 218 12.79 -4.69 15.13
N ASP A 219 13.68 -4.28 16.03
CA ASP A 219 14.53 -5.19 16.77
C ASP A 219 13.67 -6.05 17.71
N THR A 220 13.68 -7.35 17.45
CA THR A 220 12.90 -8.35 18.16
C THR A 220 13.78 -9.36 18.90
N SER A 221 15.03 -8.98 19.15
CA SER A 221 15.96 -9.77 19.97
C SER A 221 15.43 -9.97 21.39
N ALA A 222 16.08 -10.84 22.17
CA ALA A 222 15.61 -11.24 23.51
C ALA A 222 15.39 -10.08 24.53
N SER A 223 15.70 -8.83 24.18
CA SER A 223 15.48 -7.61 24.96
C SER A 223 14.25 -6.77 24.55
N VAL A 224 13.27 -7.30 23.80
CA VAL A 224 12.04 -6.55 23.49
C VAL A 224 11.30 -6.14 24.76
N ASP A 225 11.45 -4.87 25.15
CA ASP A 225 10.67 -4.24 26.19
C ASP A 225 9.29 -3.87 25.64
N ALA A 226 8.26 -4.01 26.47
CA ALA A 226 6.93 -3.51 26.18
C ALA A 226 6.94 -1.99 25.89
N GLU A 227 7.94 -1.23 26.36
CA GLU A 227 8.16 0.16 25.97
C GLU A 227 8.50 0.34 24.49
N LEU A 228 9.47 -0.43 23.99
CA LEU A 228 9.88 -0.43 22.58
C LEU A 228 8.67 -0.72 21.67
N LEU A 229 7.89 -1.75 21.98
CA LEU A 229 6.69 -2.09 21.23
C LEU A 229 5.63 -0.99 21.26
N ARG A 230 5.37 -0.38 22.44
CA ARG A 230 4.41 0.73 22.56
C ARG A 230 4.80 1.90 21.68
N TRP A 231 6.08 2.25 21.65
CA TRP A 231 6.58 3.34 20.84
C TRP A 231 6.53 3.03 19.34
N PHE A 232 6.94 1.83 18.96
CA PHE A 232 6.83 1.32 17.60
C PHE A 232 5.39 1.45 17.08
N VAL A 233 4.40 0.91 17.81
CA VAL A 233 2.98 0.97 17.43
C VAL A 233 2.52 2.42 17.20
N ARG A 234 2.93 3.34 18.07
CA ARG A 234 2.51 4.74 17.99
C ARG A 234 3.19 5.50 16.85
N ALA A 235 4.46 5.23 16.58
CA ALA A 235 5.15 5.75 15.42
C ALA A 235 4.44 5.31 14.13
N VAL A 236 4.15 4.01 14.01
CA VAL A 236 3.41 3.47 12.86
C VAL A 236 2.03 4.14 12.74
N LYS A 237 1.26 4.26 13.83
CA LYS A 237 -0.02 4.98 13.80
C LYS A 237 0.12 6.43 13.32
N GLY A 238 1.17 7.14 13.76
CA GLY A 238 1.45 8.50 13.29
C GLY A 238 1.75 8.57 11.81
N LEU A 239 2.52 7.61 11.28
CA LEU A 239 2.80 7.49 9.85
C LEU A 239 1.54 7.21 9.03
N LEU A 240 0.69 6.28 9.49
CA LEU A 240 -0.59 5.99 8.83
C LEU A 240 -1.53 7.21 8.83
N GLN A 241 -1.50 8.05 9.87
CA GLN A 241 -2.27 9.31 9.90
C GLN A 241 -1.79 10.35 8.89
N GLN A 242 -0.57 10.23 8.37
CA GLN A 242 -0.01 11.06 7.29
C GLN A 242 -0.14 10.38 5.92
N ASP A 243 -0.98 9.35 5.81
CA ASP A 243 -1.21 8.57 4.59
C ASP A 243 0.05 7.87 4.05
N ALA A 244 1.06 7.61 4.90
CA ALA A 244 2.31 6.95 4.49
C ALA A 244 2.11 5.47 4.14
N VAL A 245 2.83 4.98 3.14
CA VAL A 245 2.89 3.55 2.81
C VAL A 245 3.95 2.89 3.67
N VAL A 246 3.52 2.05 4.62
CA VAL A 246 4.38 1.48 5.65
C VAL A 246 4.54 -0.02 5.47
N ARG A 247 5.80 -0.48 5.49
CA ARG A 247 6.18 -1.90 5.59
C ARG A 247 6.96 -2.13 6.87
N VAL A 248 6.55 -3.12 7.64
CA VAL A 248 7.17 -3.46 8.91
C VAL A 248 7.83 -4.82 8.81
N GLY A 249 9.09 -4.90 9.21
CA GLY A 249 9.82 -6.16 9.34
C GLY A 249 10.40 -6.31 10.73
N CYS A 250 10.58 -7.56 11.16
CA CYS A 250 11.27 -7.88 12.41
C CYS A 250 12.68 -8.40 12.10
N PHE A 251 13.63 -8.13 12.99
CA PHE A 251 14.95 -8.73 12.92
C PHE A 251 15.51 -9.07 14.31
N ASP A 252 16.42 -10.04 14.34
CA ASP A 252 17.32 -10.31 15.47
C ASP A 252 18.75 -10.53 14.94
N THR A 253 19.24 -11.77 14.89
CA THR A 253 20.43 -12.18 14.13
C THR A 253 20.14 -12.37 12.64
N ARG A 254 18.86 -12.35 12.25
CA ARG A 254 18.41 -12.43 10.86
C ARG A 254 17.14 -11.59 10.65
N PHE A 255 16.78 -11.38 9.40
CA PHE A 255 15.55 -10.70 8.98
C PHE A 255 14.41 -11.71 8.73
N TYR A 256 13.19 -11.36 9.14
CA TYR A 256 12.01 -12.24 9.09
C TYR A 256 11.00 -11.89 7.98
N GLY A 257 11.31 -10.91 7.13
CA GLY A 257 10.42 -10.46 6.06
C GLY A 257 9.57 -9.24 6.44
N PHE A 258 9.11 -8.53 5.40
CA PHE A 258 8.23 -7.38 5.55
C PHE A 258 6.75 -7.80 5.53
N GLN A 259 5.95 -7.07 6.30
CA GLN A 259 4.50 -7.12 6.33
C GLN A 259 3.98 -5.72 5.99
N ASP A 260 3.04 -5.62 5.04
CA ASP A 260 2.39 -4.35 4.70
C ASP A 260 1.44 -3.94 5.84
N VAL A 261 1.46 -2.65 6.20
CA VAL A 261 0.58 -2.09 7.22
C VAL A 261 -0.20 -0.95 6.59
N THR A 262 -1.52 -1.12 6.47
CA THR A 262 -2.43 -0.14 5.85
C THR A 262 -3.39 0.49 6.85
N ASN A 263 -3.61 -0.16 7.99
CA ASN A 263 -4.56 0.27 9.00
C ASN A 263 -4.13 -0.21 10.40
N GLU A 264 -4.88 0.20 11.44
CA GLU A 264 -4.57 -0.18 12.83
C GLU A 264 -4.78 -1.68 13.11
N GLU A 265 -5.68 -2.35 12.39
CA GLU A 265 -5.93 -3.80 12.53
C GLU A 265 -4.73 -4.61 12.03
N ASP A 266 -4.04 -4.13 10.98
CA ASP A 266 -2.80 -4.74 10.49
C ASP A 266 -1.69 -4.67 11.54
N ILE A 267 -1.62 -3.59 12.33
CA ILE A 267 -0.65 -3.44 13.42
C ILE A 267 -0.87 -4.52 14.49
N GLU A 268 -2.13 -4.76 14.86
CA GLU A 268 -2.49 -5.77 15.86
C GLU A 268 -2.18 -7.20 15.39
N LYS A 269 -2.18 -7.42 14.07
CA LYS A 269 -1.90 -8.72 13.44
C LYS A 269 -0.43 -8.93 13.07
N LEU A 270 0.45 -7.96 13.34
CA LEU A 270 1.87 -8.08 13.00
C LEU A 270 2.48 -9.33 13.64
N ALA A 271 3.01 -10.21 12.79
CA ALA A 271 3.76 -11.38 13.25
C ALA A 271 5.13 -10.92 13.76
N LEU A 272 5.24 -10.72 15.08
CA LEU A 272 6.51 -10.44 15.75
C LEU A 272 7.31 -11.74 15.87
N GLN A 273 8.44 -11.82 15.19
CA GLN A 273 9.30 -12.99 15.15
C GLN A 273 10.72 -12.62 15.53
N GLY A 274 11.26 -13.31 16.53
CA GLY A 274 12.61 -13.09 17.02
C GLY A 274 12.75 -13.67 18.42
N SER A 275 13.96 -14.11 18.76
CA SER A 275 14.33 -14.49 20.15
C SER A 275 15.84 -14.63 20.33
N GLY A 276 16.64 -14.23 19.33
CA GLY A 276 18.10 -14.33 19.33
C GLY A 276 18.79 -13.11 19.92
N GLY A 277 20.09 -13.02 19.67
CA GLY A 277 20.84 -11.76 19.83
C GLY A 277 20.53 -10.78 18.69
N THR A 278 21.20 -9.63 18.68
CA THR A 278 20.98 -8.58 17.68
C THR A 278 22.15 -8.51 16.69
N ASP A 279 21.85 -8.46 15.39
CA ASP A 279 22.82 -8.15 14.33
C ASP A 279 22.30 -7.02 13.44
N PHE A 280 22.88 -5.82 13.61
CA PHE A 280 22.51 -4.67 12.79
C PHE A 280 22.95 -4.79 11.33
N ASN A 281 23.90 -5.66 10.98
CA ASN A 281 24.20 -5.91 9.56
C ASN A 281 23.04 -6.64 8.88
N ALA A 282 22.36 -7.55 9.59
CA ALA A 282 21.17 -8.20 9.08
C ALA A 282 20.02 -7.21 8.87
N ALA A 283 19.87 -6.22 9.77
CA ALA A 283 18.90 -5.14 9.61
C ALA A 283 19.20 -4.27 8.39
N VAL A 284 20.42 -3.74 8.29
CA VAL A 284 20.81 -2.84 7.19
C VAL A 284 20.69 -3.54 5.82
N ALA A 285 21.05 -4.81 5.75
CA ALA A 285 20.93 -5.59 4.51
C ALA A 285 19.49 -5.95 4.13
N ALA A 286 18.52 -5.82 5.06
CA ALA A 286 17.13 -6.16 4.81
C ALA A 286 16.36 -5.06 4.07
N PHE A 287 16.81 -3.81 4.13
CA PHE A 287 16.18 -2.72 3.40
C PHE A 287 16.25 -2.98 1.88
N THR A 288 15.15 -2.75 1.20
CA THR A 288 15.09 -2.97 -0.26
C THR A 288 15.80 -1.85 -1.03
N GLY A 289 15.87 -0.67 -0.43
CA GLY A 289 16.29 0.57 -1.10
C GLY A 289 15.17 1.26 -1.89
N ASP A 290 13.97 0.66 -1.95
CA ASP A 290 12.81 1.20 -2.66
C ASP A 290 11.96 2.17 -1.81
N ALA A 291 12.31 2.35 -0.53
CA ALA A 291 11.67 3.30 0.37
C ALA A 291 12.65 4.42 0.72
N GLU A 292 12.19 5.66 0.61
CA GLU A 292 12.94 6.87 0.93
C GLU A 292 13.17 7.00 2.44
N ASN A 293 12.29 6.42 3.24
CA ASN A 293 12.39 6.41 4.69
C ASN A 293 12.72 5.00 5.19
N GLN A 294 13.96 4.82 5.63
CA GLN A 294 14.43 3.60 6.28
C GLN A 294 14.54 3.88 7.77
N ILE A 295 13.81 3.12 8.60
CA ILE A 295 13.71 3.36 10.04
C ILE A 295 14.05 2.09 10.79
N ILE A 296 14.93 2.17 11.79
CA ILE A 296 15.28 1.05 12.67
C ILE A 296 14.87 1.41 14.10
N PHE A 297 14.06 0.56 14.73
CA PHE A 297 13.69 0.65 16.13
C PHE A 297 14.49 -0.38 16.93
N THR A 298 15.31 0.07 17.88
CA THR A 298 16.20 -0.81 18.67
C THR A 298 16.55 -0.22 20.03
N ASP A 299 16.94 -1.03 20.99
CA ASP A 299 17.56 -0.58 22.25
C ASP A 299 19.05 -0.20 22.07
N GLY A 300 19.63 -0.47 20.89
CA GLY A 300 21.01 -0.18 20.54
C GLY A 300 22.02 -1.23 21.00
N TYR A 301 21.59 -2.38 21.53
CA TYR A 301 22.47 -3.42 22.09
C TYR A 301 23.02 -4.39 21.04
N ALA A 302 23.87 -3.87 20.16
CA ALA A 302 24.69 -4.69 19.24
C ALA A 302 25.89 -3.91 18.72
N GLU A 303 26.82 -4.63 18.08
CA GLU A 303 27.89 -3.99 17.31
C GLU A 303 27.29 -3.22 16.12
N MET A 304 27.76 -1.99 15.92
CA MET A 304 27.31 -1.15 14.81
C MET A 304 27.63 -1.80 13.45
N PRO A 305 26.75 -1.65 12.45
CA PRO A 305 26.97 -2.26 11.14
C PRO A 305 28.24 -1.73 10.48
N GLU A 306 28.92 -2.58 9.72
CA GLU A 306 30.14 -2.18 9.01
C GLU A 306 29.82 -1.27 7.82
N GLN A 307 28.65 -1.48 7.22
CA GLN A 307 28.15 -0.80 6.03
C GLN A 307 27.57 0.58 6.40
N ASN A 308 27.68 1.52 5.46
CA ASN A 308 27.03 2.82 5.59
C ASN A 308 25.52 2.66 5.39
N CYS A 309 24.71 3.20 6.29
CA CYS A 309 23.25 3.10 6.23
C CYS A 309 22.63 4.47 6.52
N ASP A 310 21.87 5.01 5.57
CA ASP A 310 21.18 6.29 5.71
C ASP A 310 19.79 6.13 6.35
N ALA A 311 19.71 5.30 7.39
CA ALA A 311 18.48 5.07 8.14
C ALA A 311 18.32 6.07 9.30
N VAL A 312 17.07 6.26 9.72
CA VAL A 312 16.73 6.87 10.99
C VAL A 312 16.73 5.79 12.06
N TRP A 313 17.69 5.85 12.98
CA TRP A 313 17.81 4.95 14.12
C TRP A 313 17.05 5.53 15.29
N VAL A 314 15.94 4.91 15.68
CA VAL A 314 15.20 5.25 16.88
C VAL A 314 15.65 4.32 18.00
N VAL A 315 16.39 4.91 18.94
CA VAL A 315 17.11 4.20 19.99
C VAL A 315 16.47 4.43 21.33
N TYR A 316 16.07 3.34 21.98
CA TYR A 316 15.37 3.39 23.25
C TYR A 316 16.30 3.15 24.43
N GLY A 317 16.07 3.92 25.49
CA GLY A 317 16.83 3.81 26.73
C GLY A 317 18.10 4.66 26.70
N ASN A 318 19.11 4.23 27.46
CA ASN A 318 20.29 5.04 27.76
C ASN A 318 21.51 4.69 26.90
N MET A 319 21.35 3.81 25.92
CA MET A 319 22.44 3.46 25.02
C MET A 319 22.72 4.61 24.07
N THR A 320 24.00 4.88 23.83
CA THR A 320 24.43 5.77 22.75
C THR A 320 25.05 4.92 21.64
N ILE A 321 24.60 5.14 20.41
CA ILE A 321 25.10 4.44 19.23
C ILE A 321 25.70 5.43 18.23
N HIS A 322 26.58 4.92 17.37
CA HIS A 322 27.27 5.72 16.35
C HIS A 322 27.28 4.95 15.03
N PRO A 323 26.14 4.85 14.33
CA PRO A 323 26.07 4.21 13.03
C PRO A 323 26.92 4.98 12.02
N LYS A 324 27.37 4.28 10.97
CA LYS A 324 28.01 4.92 9.82
C LYS A 324 26.91 5.46 8.92
N GLY A 325 26.67 6.76 8.97
CA GLY A 325 25.61 7.42 8.22
C GLY A 325 24.26 7.40 8.93
N GLY A 326 23.27 8.07 8.32
CA GLY A 326 21.93 8.17 8.86
C GLY A 326 21.82 9.16 10.02
N ARG A 327 20.67 9.10 10.71
CA ARG A 327 20.29 9.99 11.81
C ARG A 327 19.93 9.16 13.02
N VAL A 328 20.20 9.66 14.24
CA VAL A 328 19.85 8.95 15.48
C VAL A 328 18.89 9.77 16.32
N ILE A 329 17.78 9.17 16.72
CA ILE A 329 16.77 9.73 17.62
C ILE A 329 16.81 8.92 18.91
N TYR A 330 17.16 9.56 20.01
CA TYR A 330 17.16 8.93 21.32
C TYR A 330 15.83 9.18 22.02
N VAL A 331 15.23 8.10 22.53
CA VAL A 331 13.99 8.13 23.29
C VAL A 331 14.28 7.62 24.70
N LYS A 332 14.34 8.54 25.67
CA LYS A 332 14.64 8.24 27.07
C LYS A 332 13.39 8.36 27.93
N ALA A 333 13.20 7.42 28.85
CA ALA A 333 12.22 7.58 29.93
C ALA A 333 12.65 8.73 30.85
N SER A 334 11.77 9.69 31.12
CA SER A 334 12.06 10.76 32.08
C SER A 334 11.87 10.25 33.51
N GLU A 335 12.58 10.89 34.46
CA GLU A 335 12.49 10.61 35.90
C GLU A 335 11.08 10.86 36.48
N GLU A 336 10.24 11.64 35.78
CA GLU A 336 8.83 11.80 36.11
C GLU A 336 8.00 10.67 35.47
N LYS A 337 7.29 9.90 36.29
CA LYS A 337 6.40 8.82 35.80
C LYS A 337 5.45 9.34 34.71
N GLY A 338 5.62 8.83 33.49
CA GLY A 338 4.77 9.16 32.34
C GLY A 338 5.23 10.35 31.51
N LYS A 339 6.50 10.76 31.61
CA LYS A 339 7.13 11.67 30.64
C LYS A 339 8.31 11.00 29.97
N TYR A 340 8.65 11.45 28.78
CA TYR A 340 9.83 11.01 28.01
C TYR A 340 10.59 12.23 27.51
N GLU A 341 11.91 12.10 27.41
CA GLU A 341 12.80 13.08 26.81
C GLU A 341 13.26 12.56 25.45
N VAL A 342 13.20 13.42 24.43
CA VAL A 342 13.52 13.09 23.04
C VAL A 342 14.69 13.96 22.62
N ASP A 343 15.83 13.33 22.36
CA ASP A 343 17.03 14.00 21.89
C ASP A 343 17.29 13.64 20.43
N PHE A 344 17.50 14.66 19.59
CA PHE A 344 17.87 14.49 18.19
C PHE A 344 19.39 14.63 18.03
N LEU A 345 20.05 13.60 17.53
CA LEU A 345 21.46 13.63 17.20
C LEU A 345 21.62 13.47 15.67
N ILE A 346 22.12 14.52 15.03
CA ILE A 346 22.47 14.48 13.60
C ILE A 346 23.93 14.04 13.51
N THR A 347 24.16 12.82 13.04
CA THR A 347 25.49 12.20 12.83
C THR A 347 26.12 12.57 11.50
#